data_AF-A0AAN9B0K7-F1
#
_entry.id   AF-A0AAN9B0K7-F1
#
_cell.length_a   1.000
_cell.length_b   1.000
_cell.length_c   1.000
_cell.angle_alpha   90.00
_cell.angle_beta   90.00
_cell.angle_gamma   90.00
#
_symmetry.space_group_name_H-M   'P 1'
#
loop_
_entity.id
_entity.type
_entity.pdbx_description
1 polymer ?
#
loop_
_entity_poly.entity_id
_entity_poly.type
_entity_poly.pdbx_seq_one_letter_code
_entity_poly.pdbx_strand_id
1 'polypeptide(L)'
;MQHSAIGPEGDVHGYEASSTPLPAYGPEPEVVIHGGPKHQDKEPYDCEECGRKVADILNTLHVGRQGRASRNNPHPPRYRDVLLLTWDSHFHDKTTGKKARPASGLIRGLRQANFPVTVLETGDADAAAAVATMSGPDEIVAAGSRFVQGLERVIVVYVETTQPVYYDLDWARLCTMSQCTSQLIHVKPPDRRRRSQQQPAAVDPKTSGDVEED
;
A
#
# COMPACT_ATOMS: atom_id res chain seq x y z
N MET A 1 -9.56 -1.72 19.97
CA MET A 1 -10.53 -2.10 18.93
C MET A 1 -11.16 -3.41 19.35
N GLN A 2 -12.49 -3.50 19.44
CA GLN A 2 -13.20 -4.71 19.88
C GLN A 2 -13.56 -5.54 18.64
N HIS A 3 -13.14 -6.79 18.60
CA HIS A 3 -13.59 -7.78 17.62
C HIS A 3 -14.56 -8.75 18.32
N SER A 4 -15.31 -9.53 17.54
CA SER A 4 -16.51 -10.26 17.94
C SER A 4 -16.54 -11.65 17.30
N ALA A 5 -16.94 -12.70 18.04
CA ALA A 5 -17.18 -14.04 17.52
C ALA A 5 -18.57 -14.55 17.93
N ILE A 6 -19.16 -15.41 17.11
CA ILE A 6 -20.58 -15.82 17.17
C ILE A 6 -20.71 -17.11 18.00
N GLY A 7 -21.50 -17.05 19.07
CA GLY A 7 -21.91 -18.21 19.87
C GLY A 7 -23.08 -18.99 19.25
N PRO A 8 -23.38 -20.20 19.76
CA PRO A 8 -24.37 -21.12 19.20
C PRO A 8 -25.83 -20.62 19.26
N GLU A 9 -26.12 -19.54 19.99
CA GLU A 9 -27.45 -18.90 20.07
C GLU A 9 -27.53 -17.59 19.27
N GLY A 10 -26.49 -17.26 18.49
CA GLY A 10 -26.39 -15.95 17.82
C GLY A 10 -25.93 -14.82 18.74
N ASP A 11 -25.72 -15.10 20.03
CA ASP A 11 -25.11 -14.18 20.97
C ASP A 11 -23.59 -14.07 20.71
N VAL A 12 -23.17 -12.84 20.42
CA VAL A 12 -21.78 -12.48 20.20
C VAL A 12 -21.17 -12.11 21.54
N HIS A 13 -20.35 -13.00 22.09
CA HIS A 13 -19.55 -12.66 23.26
C HIS A 13 -18.37 -11.76 22.85
N GLY A 14 -18.14 -10.69 23.62
CA GLY A 14 -16.95 -9.88 23.45
C GLY A 14 -15.71 -10.70 23.76
N TYR A 15 -14.64 -10.53 22.98
CA TYR A 15 -13.36 -11.15 23.30
C TYR A 15 -12.84 -10.61 24.63
N GLU A 16 -12.59 -11.50 25.57
CA GLU A 16 -11.86 -11.16 26.80
C GLU A 16 -10.36 -11.04 26.49
N ALA A 17 -9.71 -10.07 27.13
CA ALA A 17 -8.26 -9.93 27.01
C ALA A 17 -7.58 -11.16 27.62
N SER A 18 -7.01 -12.02 26.77
CA SER A 18 -6.18 -13.13 27.23
C SER A 18 -4.78 -12.60 27.59
N SER A 19 -4.27 -13.01 28.74
CA SER A 19 -2.87 -12.78 29.13
C SER A 19 -1.87 -13.65 28.34
N THR A 20 -2.38 -14.62 27.59
CA THR A 20 -1.58 -15.48 26.71
C THR A 20 -1.47 -14.81 25.34
N PRO A 21 -0.25 -14.46 24.87
CA PRO A 21 -0.08 -14.00 23.50
C PRO A 21 -0.54 -15.12 22.57
N LEU A 22 -1.66 -14.88 21.87
CA LEU A 22 -2.18 -15.83 20.89
C LEU A 22 -1.13 -15.98 19.78
N PRO A 23 -0.87 -17.19 19.27
CA PRO A 23 0.06 -17.44 18.16
C PRO A 23 -0.25 -16.67 16.86
N ALA A 24 -1.37 -15.94 16.81
CA ALA A 24 -1.85 -15.18 15.67
C ALA A 24 -1.49 -13.69 15.69
N TYR A 25 -0.80 -13.18 16.71
CA TYR A 25 -0.29 -11.81 16.70
C TYR A 25 1.00 -11.75 15.88
N GLY A 26 0.85 -11.75 14.55
CA GLY A 26 1.88 -11.23 13.65
C GLY A 26 2.18 -9.76 13.98
N PRO A 27 3.29 -9.20 13.47
CA PRO A 27 3.62 -7.81 13.70
C PRO A 27 2.47 -6.89 13.22
N GLU A 28 2.28 -5.77 13.91
CA GLU A 28 1.24 -4.82 13.51
C GLU A 28 1.50 -4.32 12.09
N PRO A 29 0.44 -4.12 11.27
CA PRO A 29 0.60 -3.53 9.96
C PRO A 29 1.19 -2.13 10.05
N GLU A 30 2.24 -1.87 9.27
CA GLU A 30 2.82 -0.55 9.12
C GLU A 30 1.95 0.29 8.18
N VAL A 31 1.76 1.58 8.50
CA VAL A 31 0.87 2.45 7.73
C VAL A 31 1.61 3.68 7.23
N VAL A 32 1.64 3.86 5.91
CA VAL A 32 2.15 5.07 5.26
C VAL A 32 0.97 5.92 4.82
N ILE A 33 0.78 7.07 5.47
CA ILE A 33 -0.25 8.02 5.04
C ILE A 33 0.32 8.91 3.92
N HIS A 34 -0.34 8.86 2.75
CA HIS A 34 -0.17 9.79 1.65
C HIS A 34 -0.83 11.12 2.01
N GLY A 35 -0.06 12.01 2.63
CA GLY A 35 -0.59 13.27 3.11
C GLY A 35 0.49 14.19 3.70
N GLY A 36 0.25 15.49 3.59
CA GLY A 36 1.18 16.52 4.02
C GLY A 36 1.96 17.16 2.87
N PRO A 37 2.76 18.20 3.14
CA PRO A 37 3.33 19.08 2.12
C PRO A 37 4.38 18.43 1.21
N LYS A 38 4.94 17.27 1.61
CA LYS A 38 5.90 16.52 0.81
C LYS A 38 5.26 15.55 -0.19
N HIS A 39 3.94 15.33 -0.11
CA HIS A 39 3.17 14.47 -1.01
C HIS A 39 2.54 15.35 -2.09
N GLN A 40 3.28 15.56 -3.18
CA GLN A 40 2.87 16.48 -4.25
C GLN A 40 1.90 15.83 -5.24
N ASP A 41 2.04 14.52 -5.45
CA ASP A 41 1.21 13.75 -6.36
C ASP A 41 -0.18 13.49 -5.76
N LYS A 42 -1.18 13.30 -6.62
CA LYS A 42 -2.57 13.05 -6.21
C LYS A 42 -2.79 11.65 -5.67
N GLU A 43 -2.08 10.67 -6.24
CA GLU A 43 -2.29 9.26 -5.99
C GLU A 43 -1.04 8.68 -5.30
N PRO A 44 -1.21 7.78 -4.30
CA PRO A 44 -0.07 7.25 -3.57
C PRO A 44 0.94 6.48 -4.43
N TYR A 45 0.48 5.78 -5.47
CA TYR A 45 1.35 5.03 -6.39
C TYR A 45 2.19 5.94 -7.30
N ASP A 46 1.76 7.18 -7.53
CA ASP A 46 2.52 8.19 -8.27
C ASP A 46 3.40 9.06 -7.36
N CYS A 47 3.37 8.86 -6.04
CA CYS A 47 4.07 9.72 -5.08
C CYS A 47 5.47 9.21 -4.72
N GLU A 48 6.51 10.00 -5.04
CA GLU A 48 7.90 9.69 -4.65
C GLU A 48 8.12 9.62 -3.14
N GLU A 49 7.45 10.50 -2.37
CA GLU A 49 7.56 10.51 -0.92
C GLU A 49 6.94 9.25 -0.29
N CYS A 50 5.86 8.71 -0.86
CA CYS A 50 5.33 7.40 -0.47
C CYS A 50 6.39 6.32 -0.69
N GLY A 51 7.06 6.32 -1.84
CA GLY A 51 8.17 5.40 -2.13
C GLY A 51 9.31 5.49 -1.13
N ARG A 52 9.73 6.71 -0.76
CA ARG A 52 10.78 6.92 0.26
C ARG A 52 10.37 6.39 1.64
N LYS A 53 9.14 6.68 2.09
CA LYS A 53 8.65 6.18 3.37
C LYS A 53 8.55 4.66 3.41
N VAL A 54 8.12 4.03 2.31
CA VAL A 54 8.13 2.56 2.19
C VAL A 54 9.56 2.05 2.26
N ALA A 55 10.52 2.69 1.58
CA ALA A 55 11.94 2.32 1.66
C ALA A 55 12.50 2.38 3.08
N ASP A 56 12.12 3.39 3.88
CA ASP A 56 12.54 3.52 5.28
C ASP A 56 12.04 2.34 6.13
N ILE A 57 10.80 1.92 5.93
CA ILE A 57 10.22 0.75 6.60
C ILE A 57 10.96 -0.53 6.16
N LEU A 58 11.16 -0.74 4.85
CA LEU A 58 11.87 -1.91 4.33
C LEU A 58 13.33 -1.98 4.84
N ASN A 59 13.99 -0.83 5.02
CA ASN A 59 15.31 -0.75 5.63
C ASN A 59 15.33 -1.20 7.09
N THR A 60 14.28 -0.83 7.84
CA THR A 60 14.09 -1.24 9.24
C THR A 60 13.87 -2.75 9.36
N LEU A 61 13.17 -3.33 8.37
CA LEU A 61 12.98 -4.78 8.21
C LEU A 61 14.20 -5.50 7.62
N HIS A 62 15.28 -4.75 7.31
CA HIS A 62 16.53 -5.28 6.77
C HIS A 62 16.38 -6.03 5.43
N VAL A 63 15.38 -5.66 4.63
CA VAL A 63 15.11 -6.30 3.35
C VAL A 63 16.34 -6.19 2.43
N GLY A 64 16.74 -7.32 1.84
CA GLY A 64 17.86 -7.42 0.92
C GLY A 64 19.24 -7.33 1.55
N ARG A 65 19.33 -7.25 2.89
CA ARG A 65 20.62 -7.27 3.59
C ARG A 65 21.16 -8.70 3.67
N GLN A 66 22.44 -8.86 3.34
CA GLN A 66 23.14 -10.12 3.53
C GLN A 66 23.49 -10.32 5.01
N GLY A 67 22.58 -10.95 5.76
CA GLY A 67 22.81 -11.41 7.12
C GLY A 67 22.96 -12.93 7.19
N ARG A 68 23.94 -13.44 7.94
CA ARG A 68 23.97 -14.86 8.31
C ARG A 68 22.82 -15.12 9.28
N ALA A 69 21.96 -16.10 8.97
CA ALA A 69 20.98 -16.57 9.95
C ALA A 69 21.71 -17.10 11.18
N SER A 70 21.18 -16.74 12.34
CA SER A 70 21.54 -17.33 13.62
C SER A 70 20.30 -17.98 14.21
N ARG A 71 20.44 -18.90 15.17
CA ARG A 71 19.30 -19.58 15.81
C ARG A 71 18.23 -18.64 16.35
N ASN A 72 18.61 -17.40 16.65
CA ASN A 72 17.72 -16.37 17.22
C ASN A 72 17.39 -15.25 16.23
N ASN A 73 17.89 -15.31 14.99
CA ASN A 73 17.65 -14.29 13.99
C ASN A 73 17.42 -14.96 12.62
N PRO A 74 16.15 -15.10 12.20
CA PRO A 74 15.80 -15.58 10.86
C PRO A 74 16.57 -14.79 9.79
N HIS A 75 16.83 -15.41 8.64
CA HIS A 75 17.42 -14.68 7.52
C HIS A 75 16.60 -13.42 7.23
N PRO A 76 17.25 -12.24 7.06
CA PRO A 76 16.54 -11.05 6.61
C PRO A 76 15.78 -11.35 5.32
N PRO A 77 14.56 -10.81 5.15
CA PRO A 77 13.79 -10.99 3.93
C PRO A 77 14.61 -10.53 2.71
N ARG A 78 14.51 -11.25 1.59
CA ARG A 78 15.11 -10.86 0.32
C ARG A 78 14.20 -9.88 -0.42
N TYR A 79 14.70 -9.23 -1.47
CA TYR A 79 13.87 -8.32 -2.26
C TYR A 79 12.70 -9.05 -2.92
N ARG A 80 12.94 -10.26 -3.44
CA ARG A 80 11.89 -11.12 -4.02
C ARG A 80 10.86 -11.64 -3.00
N ASP A 81 11.12 -11.48 -1.70
CA ASP A 81 10.17 -11.79 -0.64
C ASP A 81 9.18 -10.64 -0.38
N VAL A 82 9.24 -9.57 -1.19
CA VAL A 82 8.37 -8.41 -1.13
C VAL A 82 7.52 -8.32 -2.39
N LEU A 83 6.19 -8.24 -2.22
CA LEU A 83 5.26 -7.81 -3.27
C LEU A 83 4.81 -6.38 -3.02
N LEU A 84 4.88 -5.54 -4.03
CA LEU A 84 4.33 -4.19 -4.05
C LEU A 84 3.07 -4.18 -4.93
N LEU A 85 1.91 -4.04 -4.31
CA LEU A 85 0.63 -4.32 -4.94
C LEU A 85 -0.26 -3.09 -4.96
N THR A 86 -0.88 -2.85 -6.12
CA THR A 86 -2.10 -2.02 -6.20
C THR A 86 -3.24 -2.92 -6.70
N TRP A 87 -4.48 -2.45 -6.64
CA TRP A 87 -5.61 -3.25 -7.15
C TRP A 87 -5.46 -3.60 -8.64
N ASP A 88 -5.02 -2.65 -9.46
CA ASP A 88 -4.94 -2.79 -10.91
C ASP A 88 -3.54 -2.49 -11.45
N SER A 89 -3.38 -2.32 -12.75
CA SER A 89 -2.10 -1.99 -13.40
C SER A 89 -1.73 -0.51 -13.28
N HIS A 90 -1.66 0.02 -12.06
CA HIS A 90 -1.30 1.43 -11.84
C HIS A 90 0.21 1.67 -11.95
N PHE A 91 1.03 0.68 -11.56
CA PHE A 91 2.46 0.75 -11.75
C PHE A 91 2.83 0.69 -13.23
N HIS A 92 3.78 1.52 -13.62
CA HIS A 92 4.28 1.59 -14.97
C HIS A 92 5.75 1.97 -14.94
N ASP A 93 6.53 1.44 -15.88
CA ASP A 93 7.97 1.69 -16.00
C ASP A 93 8.45 1.34 -17.43
N LYS A 94 7.77 1.91 -18.43
CA LYS A 94 8.11 1.70 -19.84
C LYS A 94 8.93 2.86 -20.36
N THR A 95 10.24 2.70 -20.42
CA THR A 95 11.09 3.70 -21.10
C THR A 95 11.14 3.48 -22.62
N THR A 96 10.64 2.35 -23.13
CA THR A 96 10.72 1.97 -24.55
C THR A 96 9.34 1.63 -25.15
N GLY A 97 9.16 1.89 -26.45
CA GLY A 97 7.94 1.58 -27.21
C GLY A 97 7.01 2.78 -27.53
N LYS A 98 5.85 2.50 -28.15
CA LYS A 98 4.92 3.50 -28.70
C LYS A 98 4.26 4.43 -27.66
N LYS A 99 4.32 4.09 -26.37
CA LYS A 99 3.84 4.91 -25.25
C LYS A 99 4.83 4.80 -24.10
N ALA A 100 6.01 5.39 -24.27
CA ALA A 100 6.96 5.52 -23.18
C ALA A 100 6.28 6.26 -22.02
N ARG A 101 6.30 5.64 -20.84
CA ARG A 101 5.81 6.20 -19.59
C ARG A 101 6.90 6.04 -18.53
N PRO A 102 7.37 7.14 -17.93
CA PRO A 102 8.41 7.07 -16.89
C PRO A 102 7.90 6.24 -15.70
N ALA A 103 8.79 5.66 -14.91
CA ALA A 103 8.42 4.95 -13.70
C ALA A 103 7.43 5.74 -12.82
N SER A 104 6.41 5.07 -12.26
CA SER A 104 5.51 5.68 -11.27
C SER A 104 6.31 6.26 -10.10
N GLY A 105 5.86 7.36 -9.49
CA GLY A 105 6.67 8.06 -8.49
C GLY A 105 7.02 7.19 -7.28
N LEU A 106 6.14 6.29 -6.84
CA LEU A 106 6.48 5.36 -5.76
C LEU A 106 7.66 4.45 -6.14
N ILE A 107 7.68 3.92 -7.37
CA ILE A 107 8.78 3.11 -7.91
C ILE A 107 10.06 3.93 -7.99
N ARG A 108 9.98 5.19 -8.44
CA ARG A 108 11.12 6.12 -8.47
C ARG A 108 11.68 6.37 -7.07
N GLY A 109 10.82 6.58 -6.08
CA GLY A 109 11.21 6.78 -4.68
C GLY A 109 11.94 5.57 -4.10
N LEU A 110 11.46 4.36 -4.36
CA LEU A 110 12.14 3.12 -3.94
C LEU A 110 13.52 2.98 -4.59
N ARG A 111 13.62 3.23 -5.90
CA ARG A 111 14.89 3.16 -6.64
C ARG A 111 15.90 4.21 -6.20
N GLN A 112 15.46 5.44 -5.90
CA GLN A 112 16.32 6.47 -5.31
C GLN A 112 16.89 6.05 -3.96
N ALA A 113 16.17 5.21 -3.22
CA ALA A 113 16.62 4.59 -1.98
C ALA A 113 17.41 3.28 -2.20
N ASN A 114 17.82 2.97 -3.43
CA ASN A 114 18.59 1.80 -3.86
C ASN A 114 17.88 0.44 -3.71
N PHE A 115 16.54 0.42 -3.72
CA PHE A 115 15.79 -0.83 -3.82
C PHE A 115 15.65 -1.25 -5.30
N PRO A 116 16.03 -2.50 -5.66
CA PRO A 116 15.75 -3.01 -6.99
C PRO A 116 14.27 -3.36 -7.10
N VAL A 117 13.59 -2.78 -8.08
CA VAL A 117 12.16 -2.94 -8.29
C VAL A 117 11.90 -3.22 -9.76
N THR A 118 11.11 -4.25 -10.04
CA THR A 118 10.63 -4.57 -11.39
C THR A 118 9.11 -4.50 -11.42
N VAL A 119 8.58 -3.85 -12.46
CA VAL A 119 7.13 -3.73 -12.68
C VAL A 119 6.67 -4.89 -13.54
N LEU A 120 5.78 -5.73 -12.99
CA LEU A 120 5.11 -6.78 -13.73
C LEU A 120 3.91 -6.18 -14.48
N GLU A 121 3.97 -6.26 -15.79
CA GLU A 121 2.95 -5.69 -16.66
C GLU A 121 1.84 -6.67 -17.00
N THR A 122 0.67 -6.12 -17.31
CA THR A 122 -0.47 -6.91 -17.76
C THR A 122 -0.14 -7.67 -19.04
N GLY A 123 -0.33 -8.98 -19.00
CA GLY A 123 -0.17 -9.88 -20.16
C GLY A 123 1.23 -10.47 -20.31
N ASP A 124 2.17 -10.16 -19.42
CA ASP A 124 3.48 -10.81 -19.39
C ASP A 124 3.42 -12.13 -18.59
N ALA A 125 3.01 -13.20 -19.27
CA ALA A 125 2.83 -14.52 -18.65
C ALA A 125 4.16 -15.15 -18.20
N ASP A 126 5.25 -14.93 -18.95
CA ASP A 126 6.56 -15.48 -18.62
C ASP A 126 7.14 -14.81 -17.39
N ALA A 127 7.03 -13.47 -17.29
CA ALA A 127 7.42 -12.75 -16.09
C ALA A 127 6.56 -13.16 -14.89
N ALA A 128 5.24 -13.31 -15.07
CA ALA A 128 4.36 -13.79 -14.00
C ALA A 128 4.74 -15.19 -13.51
N ALA A 129 5.07 -16.11 -14.43
CA ALA A 129 5.55 -17.45 -14.09
C ALA A 129 6.89 -17.41 -13.36
N ALA A 130 7.81 -16.52 -13.74
CA ALA A 130 9.08 -16.33 -13.05
C ALA A 130 8.89 -15.82 -11.61
N VAL A 131 7.94 -14.92 -11.39
CA VAL A 131 7.55 -14.46 -10.04
C VAL A 131 6.92 -15.60 -9.24
N ALA A 132 6.01 -16.36 -9.83
CA ALA A 132 5.36 -17.49 -9.16
C ALA A 132 6.36 -18.58 -8.72
N THR A 133 7.35 -18.86 -9.57
CA THR A 133 8.35 -19.91 -9.34
C THR A 133 9.62 -19.42 -8.63
N MET A 134 9.70 -18.13 -8.27
CA MET A 134 10.88 -17.51 -7.65
C MET A 134 12.19 -17.71 -8.45
N SER A 135 12.06 -17.85 -9.77
CA SER A 135 13.17 -18.12 -10.70
C SER A 135 13.78 -16.85 -11.32
N GLY A 136 13.10 -15.71 -11.15
CA GLY A 136 13.56 -14.41 -11.60
C GLY A 136 14.68 -13.78 -10.73
N PRO A 137 15.09 -12.54 -11.08
CA PRO A 137 16.09 -11.80 -10.30
C PRO A 137 15.59 -11.47 -8.88
N ASP A 138 16.52 -11.19 -7.98
CA ASP A 138 16.20 -10.83 -6.60
C ASP A 138 15.79 -9.36 -6.49
N GLU A 139 14.53 -9.09 -6.84
CA GLU A 139 13.97 -7.74 -6.94
C GLU A 139 12.57 -7.69 -6.34
N ILE A 140 12.17 -6.51 -5.87
CA ILE A 140 10.79 -6.26 -5.45
C ILE A 140 9.91 -6.28 -6.69
N VAL A 141 8.86 -7.09 -6.68
CA VAL A 141 7.90 -7.12 -7.79
C VAL A 141 6.76 -6.16 -7.50
N ALA A 142 6.60 -5.17 -8.37
CA ALA A 142 5.48 -4.24 -8.37
C ALA A 142 4.42 -4.71 -9.38
N ALA A 143 3.19 -4.99 -8.93
CA ALA A 143 2.15 -5.56 -9.78
C ALA A 143 0.75 -5.05 -9.42
N GLY A 144 -0.19 -5.22 -10.34
CA GLY A 144 -1.61 -5.28 -9.99
C GLY A 144 -1.93 -6.60 -9.30
N SER A 145 -2.69 -6.55 -8.20
CA SER A 145 -2.94 -7.72 -7.35
C SER A 145 -3.65 -8.86 -8.07
N ARG A 146 -4.42 -8.54 -9.12
CA ARG A 146 -5.07 -9.54 -10.00
C ARG A 146 -4.08 -10.43 -10.76
N PHE A 147 -2.85 -9.97 -11.01
CA PHE A 147 -1.86 -10.74 -11.79
C PHE A 147 -1.04 -11.71 -10.95
N VAL A 148 -0.99 -11.49 -9.64
CA VAL A 148 -0.24 -12.30 -8.68
C VAL A 148 -1.17 -12.91 -7.64
N GLN A 149 -2.46 -13.04 -7.96
CA GLN A 149 -3.45 -13.58 -7.05
C GLN A 149 -3.08 -15.03 -6.65
N GLY A 150 -3.12 -15.29 -5.35
CA GLY A 150 -2.72 -16.58 -4.77
C GLY A 150 -1.21 -16.74 -4.58
N LEU A 151 -0.39 -15.76 -4.98
CA LEU A 151 1.03 -15.74 -4.63
C LEU A 151 1.22 -15.08 -3.27
N GLU A 152 1.73 -15.84 -2.32
CA GLU A 152 2.05 -15.34 -0.98
C GLU A 152 3.50 -14.84 -0.91
N ARG A 153 3.73 -13.81 -0.09
CA ARG A 153 5.05 -13.28 0.24
C ARG A 153 5.17 -12.88 1.71
N VAL A 154 6.40 -12.88 2.20
CA VAL A 154 6.74 -12.48 3.57
C VAL A 154 6.26 -11.07 3.85
N ILE A 155 6.49 -10.16 2.89
CA ILE A 155 6.10 -8.77 2.99
C ILE A 155 5.20 -8.40 1.82
N VAL A 156 4.07 -7.76 2.12
CA VAL A 156 3.22 -7.13 1.10
C VAL A 156 3.11 -5.64 1.39
N VAL A 157 3.42 -4.83 0.39
CA VAL A 157 3.14 -3.39 0.37
C VAL A 157 1.86 -3.18 -0.44
N TYR A 158 0.74 -2.95 0.24
CA TYR A 158 -0.52 -2.62 -0.43
C TYR A 158 -0.65 -1.10 -0.59
N VAL A 159 -0.88 -0.64 -1.82
CA VAL A 159 -1.08 0.76 -2.15
C VAL A 159 -2.53 1.00 -2.52
N GLU A 160 -3.24 1.69 -1.64
CA GLU A 160 -4.64 2.05 -1.81
C GLU A 160 -4.78 3.23 -2.79
N THR A 161 -5.72 3.11 -3.73
CA THR A 161 -6.02 4.16 -4.73
C THR A 161 -7.14 5.06 -4.25
N THR A 162 -7.11 6.35 -4.63
CA THR A 162 -8.23 7.27 -4.37
C THR A 162 -9.31 7.20 -5.45
N GLN A 163 -9.04 6.54 -6.57
CA GLN A 163 -9.95 6.45 -7.70
C GLN A 163 -11.15 5.58 -7.34
N PRO A 164 -12.37 5.97 -7.75
CA PRO A 164 -13.54 5.09 -7.63
C PRO A 164 -13.30 3.87 -8.52
N VAL A 165 -13.09 2.72 -7.89
CA VAL A 165 -12.94 1.46 -8.59
C VAL A 165 -14.33 0.92 -8.89
N TYR A 166 -14.54 0.40 -10.10
CA TYR A 166 -15.83 -0.12 -10.57
C TYR A 166 -16.30 -1.40 -9.83
N TYR A 167 -15.48 -1.94 -8.92
CA TYR A 167 -15.68 -3.20 -8.21
C TYR A 167 -15.42 -3.04 -6.72
N ASP A 168 -15.88 -4.04 -5.96
CA ASP A 168 -15.79 -4.14 -4.50
C ASP A 168 -14.33 -3.96 -4.00
N LEU A 169 -14.04 -2.73 -3.56
CA LEU A 169 -12.74 -2.34 -3.00
C LEU A 169 -12.39 -3.17 -1.76
N ASP A 170 -13.39 -3.65 -1.02
CA ASP A 170 -13.15 -4.41 0.19
C ASP A 170 -12.66 -5.82 -0.18
N TRP A 171 -13.21 -6.43 -1.23
CA TRP A 171 -12.68 -7.67 -1.79
C TRP A 171 -11.25 -7.50 -2.32
N ALA A 172 -11.01 -6.43 -3.09
CA ALA A 172 -9.69 -6.10 -3.62
C ALA A 172 -8.63 -5.98 -2.53
N ARG A 173 -8.96 -5.24 -1.47
CA ARG A 173 -8.13 -5.08 -0.28
C ARG A 173 -7.88 -6.40 0.40
N LEU A 174 -8.94 -7.18 0.65
CA LEU A 174 -8.85 -8.48 1.30
C LEU A 174 -7.90 -9.42 0.55
N CYS A 175 -8.09 -9.61 -0.75
CA CYS A 175 -7.24 -10.47 -1.57
C CYS A 175 -5.78 -10.00 -1.64
N THR A 176 -5.55 -8.69 -1.54
CA THR A 176 -4.19 -8.15 -1.59
C THR A 176 -3.49 -8.34 -0.25
N MET A 177 -4.19 -8.05 0.85
CA MET A 177 -3.64 -8.21 2.20
C MET A 177 -3.45 -9.68 2.58
N SER A 178 -4.31 -10.59 2.09
CA SER A 178 -4.20 -12.03 2.38
C SER A 178 -2.98 -12.69 1.74
N GLN A 179 -2.28 -12.03 0.83
CA GLN A 179 -1.00 -12.51 0.26
C GLN A 179 0.17 -12.31 1.22
N CYS A 180 -0.03 -11.59 2.32
CA CYS A 180 0.99 -11.31 3.31
C CYS A 180 1.07 -12.42 4.35
N THR A 181 2.25 -13.02 4.54
CA THR A 181 2.48 -14.06 5.56
C THR A 181 3.14 -13.56 6.83
N SER A 182 3.78 -12.38 6.81
CA SER A 182 4.46 -11.83 7.98
C SER A 182 4.19 -10.34 8.22
N GLN A 183 4.61 -9.44 7.31
CA GLN A 183 4.52 -7.99 7.53
C GLN A 183 3.74 -7.29 6.40
N LEU A 184 2.60 -6.69 6.77
CA LEU A 184 1.83 -5.85 5.86
C LEU A 184 2.27 -4.39 6.01
N ILE A 185 2.47 -3.72 4.88
CA ILE A 185 2.69 -2.27 4.80
C ILE A 185 1.54 -1.69 3.96
N HIS A 186 0.76 -0.78 4.53
CA HIS A 186 -0.40 -0.20 3.88
C HIS A 186 -0.16 1.29 3.58
N VAL A 187 -0.04 1.63 2.29
CA VAL A 187 0.03 3.01 1.82
C VAL A 187 -1.39 3.52 1.56
N LYS A 188 -1.87 4.41 2.43
CA LYS A 188 -3.25 4.92 2.42
C LYS A 188 -3.33 6.33 1.84
N PRO A 189 -4.37 6.65 1.05
CA PRO A 189 -4.70 8.03 0.71
C PRO A 189 -5.02 8.86 1.97
N PRO A 190 -5.01 10.20 1.87
CA PRO A 190 -5.36 11.04 3.01
C PRO A 190 -6.83 10.84 3.36
N ASP A 191 -7.12 10.83 4.66
CA ASP A 191 -8.47 10.59 5.16
C ASP A 191 -9.44 11.68 4.66
N ARG A 192 -10.36 11.31 3.76
CA ARG A 192 -11.28 12.26 3.11
C ARG A 192 -12.27 12.89 4.10
N ARG A 193 -12.43 12.32 5.29
CA ARG A 193 -13.39 12.78 6.31
C ARG A 193 -13.07 14.15 6.93
N ARG A 194 -11.82 14.62 6.88
CA ARG A 194 -11.43 15.92 7.47
C ARG A 194 -11.71 17.14 6.59
N ARG A 195 -11.79 16.99 5.26
CA ARG A 195 -12.03 18.14 4.36
C ARG A 195 -13.45 18.70 4.48
N SER A 196 -14.43 17.84 4.75
CA SER A 196 -15.83 18.25 4.89
C SER A 196 -16.11 19.03 6.19
N GLN A 197 -15.19 19.03 7.15
CA GLN A 197 -15.34 19.71 8.46
C GLN A 197 -14.52 21.00 8.59
N GLN A 198 -13.73 21.38 7.58
CA GLN A 198 -12.82 22.54 7.65
C GLN A 198 -13.13 23.65 6.64
N GLN A 199 -14.32 23.68 6.05
CA GLN A 199 -14.76 24.82 5.25
C GLN A 199 -15.61 25.76 6.12
N PRO A 200 -15.07 26.88 6.64
CA PRO A 200 -15.93 27.91 7.20
C PRO A 200 -16.80 28.50 6.08
N ALA A 201 -18.09 28.62 6.35
CA ALA A 201 -19.04 29.26 5.45
C ALA A 201 -18.51 30.64 5.06
N ALA A 202 -18.35 30.88 3.76
CA ALA A 202 -18.13 32.21 3.24
C ALA A 202 -19.34 33.07 3.65
N VAL A 203 -19.11 34.07 4.49
CA VAL A 203 -20.10 35.10 4.80
C VAL A 203 -20.13 36.05 3.61
N ASP A 204 -21.23 36.03 2.87
CA ASP A 204 -21.52 37.01 1.83
C ASP A 204 -21.66 38.42 2.45
N PRO A 205 -20.93 39.44 1.99
CA PRO A 205 -21.24 40.82 2.28
C PRO A 205 -22.04 41.39 1.11
N LYS A 206 -23.37 41.51 1.26
CA LYS A 206 -24.22 42.32 0.40
C LYS A 206 -25.07 43.26 1.26
N THR A 207 -24.63 44.51 1.36
CA THR A 207 -25.17 45.70 0.67
C THR A 207 -26.30 46.37 1.44
N SER A 208 -25.94 47.39 2.21
CA SER A 208 -26.81 48.50 2.59
C SER A 208 -26.16 49.77 2.03
N GLY A 209 -26.68 50.23 0.90
CA GLY A 209 -26.38 51.55 0.34
C GLY A 209 -27.71 52.24 0.14
N ASP A 210 -28.07 53.10 1.09
CA ASP A 210 -29.19 54.01 1.01
C ASP A 210 -28.89 55.07 -0.07
N VAL A 211 -29.85 55.30 -0.96
CA VAL A 211 -29.86 56.43 -1.89
C VAL A 211 -30.88 57.43 -1.35
N GLU A 212 -30.38 58.55 -0.83
CA GLU A 212 -31.17 59.75 -0.56
C GLU A 212 -31.65 60.39 -1.87
N GLU A 213 -32.91 60.79 -1.87
CA GLU A 213 -33.60 61.56 -2.90
C GLU A 213 -33.12 63.03 -2.90
N ASP A 214 -33.03 63.60 -4.10
CA ASP A 214 -33.26 65.03 -4.39
C ASP A 214 -33.92 65.15 -5.77
#